data_AF-A0A1I1KB30-F1
#
_entry.id   AF-A0A1I1KB30-F1
#
_cell.length_a   1.000
_cell.length_b   1.000
_cell.length_c   1.000
_cell.angle_alpha   90.00
_cell.angle_beta   90.00
_cell.angle_gamma   90.00
#
_symmetry.space_group_name_H-M   'P 1'
#
loop_
_entity.id
_entity.type
_entity.pdbx_description
1 polymer ?
#
loop_
_entity_poly.entity_id
_entity_poly.type
_entity_poly.pdbx_seq_one_letter_code
_entity_poly.pdbx_strand_id
1 'polypeptide(L)'
;MLIATFCYGLATHITKRYLKEISMFQISLGTLLVGSICSGIIVLFLEEPIQILTKISWHHIGALIGIGTFGSGIAYLLYFYLIQKGSPNFASISTYLVPVSAIFWGYILLNENISWRLIIGLVFILMGVYITSRKIKLSIPVKGIQKES
;
A
#
# COMPACT_ATOMS: atom_id res chain seq x y z
N MET A 1 10.04 -11.20 -1.26
CA MET A 1 8.70 -11.02 -1.89
C MET A 1 7.64 -11.93 -1.28
N LEU A 2 7.80 -13.27 -1.24
CA LEU A 2 6.78 -14.18 -0.67
C LEU A 2 6.36 -13.84 0.78
N ILE A 3 7.34 -13.68 1.67
CA ILE A 3 7.08 -13.32 3.09
C ILE A 3 6.35 -11.98 3.19
N ALA A 4 6.75 -10.99 2.39
CA ALA A 4 6.11 -9.67 2.37
C ALA A 4 4.65 -9.79 1.90
N THR A 5 4.38 -10.50 0.81
CA THR A 5 3.01 -10.71 0.32
C THR A 5 2.14 -11.42 1.35
N PHE A 6 2.67 -12.45 2.02
CA PHE A 6 1.97 -13.13 3.11
C PHE A 6 1.68 -12.18 4.28
N CYS A 7 2.66 -11.38 4.70
CA CYS A 7 2.52 -10.39 5.77
C CYS A 7 1.46 -9.33 5.44
N TYR A 8 1.47 -8.77 4.21
CA TYR A 8 0.47 -7.81 3.76
C TYR A 8 -0.95 -8.41 3.72
N GLY A 9 -1.09 -9.66 3.25
CA GLY A 9 -2.36 -10.37 3.26
C GLY A 9 -2.88 -10.60 4.69
N LEU A 10 -2.00 -11.02 5.60
CA LEU A 10 -2.37 -11.23 7.01
C LEU A 10 -2.71 -9.92 7.71
N ALA A 11 -1.92 -8.86 7.51
CA ALA A 11 -2.15 -7.55 8.09
C ALA A 11 -3.51 -6.98 7.70
N THR A 12 -3.84 -6.99 6.40
CA THR A 12 -5.14 -6.50 5.91
C THR A 12 -6.31 -7.32 6.44
N HIS A 13 -6.16 -8.64 6.52
CA HIS A 13 -7.18 -9.52 7.09
C HIS A 13 -7.39 -9.24 8.59
N ILE A 14 -6.31 -9.12 9.37
CA ILE A 14 -6.35 -8.81 10.80
C ILE A 14 -7.01 -7.44 11.03
N THR A 15 -6.56 -6.40 10.32
CA THR A 15 -7.15 -5.06 10.42
C THR A 15 -8.64 -5.08 10.15
N LYS A 16 -9.07 -5.78 9.09
CA LYS A 16 -10.47 -5.85 8.72
C LYS A 16 -11.30 -6.69 9.67
N ARG A 17 -10.71 -7.67 10.37
CA ARG A 17 -11.43 -8.58 11.27
C ARG A 17 -11.47 -8.08 12.72
N TYR A 18 -10.36 -7.59 13.23
CA TYR A 18 -10.17 -7.31 14.66
C TYR A 18 -10.07 -5.81 15.00
N LEU A 19 -9.74 -4.95 14.03
CA LEU A 19 -9.56 -3.52 14.29
C LEU A 19 -10.67 -2.66 13.65
N LYS A 20 -11.90 -3.19 13.52
CA LYS A 20 -13.04 -2.43 12.98
C LYS A 20 -13.53 -1.31 13.90
N GLU A 21 -13.43 -1.51 15.21
CA GLU A 21 -13.93 -0.56 16.22
C GLU A 21 -12.89 0.51 16.59
N ILE A 22 -11.64 0.30 16.19
CA ILE A 22 -10.53 1.22 16.46
C ILE A 22 -10.49 2.28 15.36
N SER A 23 -10.32 3.54 15.76
CA SER A 23 -10.21 4.64 14.81
C SER A 23 -9.04 4.42 13.84
N MET A 24 -9.26 4.71 12.56
CA MET A 24 -8.22 4.61 11.52
C MET A 24 -6.95 5.43 11.86
N PHE A 25 -7.09 6.52 12.61
CA PHE A 25 -5.99 7.35 13.08
C PHE A 25 -5.10 6.59 14.06
N GLN A 26 -5.67 5.89 15.04
CA GLN A 26 -4.93 5.10 16.01
C GLN A 26 -4.17 3.95 15.35
N ILE A 27 -4.79 3.27 14.38
CA ILE A 27 -4.15 2.17 13.64
C ILE A 27 -2.98 2.70 12.79
N SER A 28 -3.20 3.81 12.09
CA SER A 28 -2.16 4.43 11.25
C SER A 28 -0.98 4.91 12.09
N LEU A 29 -1.26 5.60 13.20
CA LEU A 29 -0.25 6.07 14.13
C LEU A 29 0.54 4.91 14.73
N GLY A 30 -0.15 3.87 15.22
CA GLY A 30 0.50 2.67 15.78
C GLY A 30 1.39 1.96 14.75
N THR A 31 0.90 1.81 13.52
CA THR A 31 1.67 1.18 12.43
C THR A 31 2.94 1.97 12.11
N LEU A 32 2.82 3.30 11.98
CA LEU A 32 3.96 4.17 11.66
C LEU A 32 4.95 4.28 12.82
N LEU A 33 4.47 4.33 14.07
CA LEU A 33 5.34 4.36 15.25
C LEU A 33 6.12 3.06 15.40
N VAL A 34 5.44 1.91 15.36
CA VAL A 34 6.11 0.60 15.44
C VAL A 34 7.08 0.43 14.28
N GLY A 35 6.67 0.80 13.06
CA GLY A 35 7.54 0.80 11.88
C GLY A 35 8.80 1.64 12.08
N SER A 36 8.65 2.88 12.57
CA SER A 36 9.77 3.79 12.83
C SER A 36 10.70 3.29 13.92
N ILE A 37 10.18 2.67 14.98
CA ILE A 37 10.99 2.10 16.06
C ILE A 37 11.75 0.87 15.55
N CYS A 38 11.08 -0.05 14.88
CA CYS A 38 11.71 -1.25 14.33
C CYS A 38 12.79 -0.89 13.29
N SER A 39 12.50 0.03 12.36
CA SER A 39 13.49 0.49 11.38
C SER A 39 14.63 1.22 12.05
N GLY A 40 14.36 2.05 13.06
CA GLY A 40 15.37 2.76 13.84
C GLY A 40 16.32 1.80 14.55
N ILE A 41 15.78 0.77 15.22
CA ILE A 41 16.58 -0.28 15.86
C ILE A 41 17.46 -1.00 14.84
N ILE A 42 16.92 -1.37 13.68
CA ILE A 42 17.69 -2.04 12.63
C ILE A 42 18.86 -1.17 12.15
N VAL A 43 18.63 0.14 11.95
CA VAL A 43 19.68 1.08 11.54
C VAL A 43 20.80 1.16 12.58
N LEU A 44 20.48 1.14 13.88
CA LEU A 44 21.50 1.15 14.94
C LEU A 44 22.45 -0.07 14.90
N PHE A 45 22.00 -1.20 14.34
CA PHE A 45 22.82 -2.41 14.21
C PHE A 45 23.56 -2.51 12.87
N LEU A 46 23.07 -1.86 11.81
CA LEU A 46 23.60 -1.99 10.46
C LEU A 46 24.51 -0.84 10.03
N GLU A 47 24.31 0.36 10.59
CA GLU A 47 25.03 1.57 10.21
C GLU A 47 25.66 2.25 11.43
N GLU A 48 26.84 2.84 11.24
CA GLU A 48 27.54 3.65 12.24
C GLU A 48 26.77 4.97 12.48
N PRO A 49 26.08 5.16 13.63
CA PRO A 49 25.14 6.27 13.83
C PRO A 49 25.79 7.66 13.68
N ILE A 50 27.07 7.75 14.02
CA ILE A 50 27.86 8.98 14.01
C ILE A 50 28.14 9.47 12.57
N GLN A 51 28.25 8.56 11.60
CA GLN A 51 28.48 8.94 10.19
C GLN A 51 27.22 9.45 9.50
N ILE A 52 26.03 9.08 9.99
CA ILE A 52 24.74 9.53 9.46
C ILE A 52 24.50 10.98 9.88
N LEU A 53 24.66 11.28 11.18
CA LEU A 53 24.39 12.60 11.76
C LEU A 53 25.27 13.70 11.15
N THR A 54 26.49 13.36 10.73
CA THR A 54 27.44 14.29 10.12
C THR A 54 27.15 14.60 8.65
N LYS A 55 26.30 13.80 7.98
CA LYS A 55 25.93 13.97 6.55
C LYS A 55 24.51 14.51 6.35
N ILE A 56 23.75 14.72 7.42
CA ILE A 56 22.41 15.29 7.34
C ILE A 56 22.50 16.76 6.92
N SER A 57 21.64 17.14 5.97
CA SER A 57 21.49 18.51 5.45
C SER A 57 20.02 18.88 5.53
N TRP A 58 19.73 20.18 5.58
CA TRP A 58 18.36 20.69 5.69
C TRP A 58 17.44 20.20 4.56
N HIS A 59 18.01 19.98 3.37
CA HIS A 59 17.30 19.40 2.22
C HIS A 59 16.82 17.98 2.51
N HIS A 60 17.64 17.15 3.16
CA HIS A 60 17.27 15.78 3.54
C HIS A 60 16.12 15.78 4.55
N ILE A 61 16.14 16.71 5.51
CA ILE A 61 15.06 16.85 6.50
C ILE A 61 13.75 17.28 5.83
N GLY A 62 13.81 18.26 4.93
CA GLY A 62 12.64 18.70 4.16
C GLY A 62 12.05 17.58 3.31
N ALA A 63 12.88 16.81 2.61
CA ALA A 63 12.46 15.65 1.84
C ALA A 63 11.85 14.56 2.72
N LEU A 64 12.46 14.28 3.89
CA LEU A 64 11.97 13.30 4.85
C LEU A 64 10.61 13.68 5.43
N ILE A 65 10.41 14.95 5.79
CA ILE A 65 9.10 15.45 6.25
C ILE A 65 8.08 15.35 5.12
N GLY A 66 8.44 15.76 3.91
CA GLY A 66 7.56 15.67 2.75
C GLY A 66 7.07 14.24 2.49
N ILE A 67 8.01 13.29 2.35
CA ILE A 67 7.64 11.89 2.08
C ILE A 67 7.02 11.22 3.31
N GLY A 68 7.44 11.56 4.51
CA GLY A 68 6.89 11.04 5.76
C GLY A 68 5.44 11.48 5.97
N THR A 69 5.11 12.73 5.70
CA THR A 69 3.73 13.23 5.83
C THR A 69 2.84 12.77 4.68
N PHE A 70 3.25 13.01 3.42
CA PHE A 70 2.41 12.73 2.26
C PHE A 70 2.45 11.25 1.84
N GLY A 71 3.64 10.67 1.76
CA GLY A 71 3.86 9.30 1.30
C GLY A 71 3.55 8.23 2.35
N SER A 72 3.67 8.57 3.64
CA SER A 72 3.37 7.64 4.73
C SER A 72 2.14 8.08 5.53
N GLY A 73 2.17 9.23 6.22
CA GLY A 73 1.09 9.66 7.12
C GLY A 73 -0.29 9.67 6.47
N ILE A 74 -0.47 10.52 5.45
CA ILE A 74 -1.74 10.68 4.73
C ILE A 74 -2.09 9.39 3.96
N ALA A 75 -1.10 8.77 3.31
CA ALA A 75 -1.30 7.55 2.53
C ALA A 75 -1.81 6.39 3.40
N TYR A 76 -1.23 6.15 4.58
CA TYR A 76 -1.67 5.10 5.50
C TYR A 76 -3.04 5.40 6.10
N LEU A 77 -3.35 6.67 6.40
CA LEU A 77 -4.69 7.07 6.83
C LEU A 77 -5.74 6.72 5.78
N LEU A 78 -5.50 7.09 4.51
CA LEU A 78 -6.38 6.74 3.39
C LEU A 78 -6.46 5.23 3.20
N TYR A 79 -5.32 4.52 3.27
CA TYR A 79 -5.28 3.07 3.14
C TYR A 79 -6.13 2.35 4.19
N PHE A 80 -5.98 2.71 5.47
CA PHE A 80 -6.77 2.11 6.54
C PHE A 80 -8.23 2.56 6.53
N TYR A 81 -8.52 3.80 6.15
CA TYR A 81 -9.88 4.25 5.86
C TYR A 81 -10.54 3.37 4.80
N LEU A 82 -9.84 3.07 3.71
CA LEU A 82 -10.32 2.21 2.63
C LEU A 82 -10.48 0.75 3.07
N ILE A 83 -9.63 0.23 3.95
CA ILE A 83 -9.78 -1.13 4.49
C ILE A 83 -11.05 -1.24 5.34
N GLN A 84 -11.30 -0.25 6.21
CA GLN A 84 -12.42 -0.28 7.14
C GLN A 84 -13.75 0.07 6.46
N LYS A 85 -13.79 1.13 5.65
CA LYS A 85 -15.01 1.68 5.05
C LYS A 85 -15.16 1.37 3.56
N GLY A 86 -14.09 1.01 2.88
CA GLY A 86 -14.09 0.83 1.43
C GLY A 86 -14.74 -0.47 0.96
N SER A 87 -15.47 -0.36 -0.14
CA SER A 87 -15.90 -1.51 -0.95
C SER A 87 -14.69 -2.11 -1.68
N PRO A 88 -14.61 -3.45 -1.86
CA PRO A 88 -13.49 -4.13 -2.52
C PRO A 88 -13.05 -3.55 -3.89
N ASN A 89 -13.91 -2.81 -4.59
CA ASN A 89 -13.55 -2.14 -5.84
C ASN A 89 -12.50 -1.03 -5.68
N PHE A 90 -12.45 -0.33 -4.54
CA PHE A 90 -11.49 0.77 -4.33
C PHE A 90 -10.10 0.29 -3.93
N ALA A 91 -9.97 -0.89 -3.31
CA ALA A 91 -8.68 -1.51 -3.04
C ALA A 91 -7.95 -1.91 -4.35
N SER A 92 -8.70 -2.25 -5.40
CA SER A 92 -8.12 -2.52 -6.72
C SER A 92 -7.58 -1.25 -7.39
N ILE A 93 -8.21 -0.08 -7.16
CA ILE A 93 -7.75 1.20 -7.72
C ILE A 93 -6.34 1.56 -7.27
N SER A 94 -5.99 1.36 -5.99
CA SER A 94 -4.62 1.62 -5.54
C SER A 94 -3.62 0.72 -6.26
N THR A 95 -3.98 -0.53 -6.50
CA THR A 95 -3.12 -1.52 -7.20
C THR A 95 -2.87 -1.12 -8.65
N TYR A 96 -3.88 -0.57 -9.34
CA TYR A 96 -3.72 -0.08 -10.72
C TYR A 96 -2.96 1.25 -10.80
N LEU A 97 -3.08 2.09 -9.77
CA LEU A 97 -2.41 3.40 -9.75
C LEU A 97 -0.91 3.30 -9.55
N VAL A 98 -0.39 2.28 -8.85
CA VAL A 98 1.05 2.14 -8.58
C VAL A 98 1.91 2.15 -9.85
N PRO A 99 1.71 1.26 -10.85
CA PRO A 99 2.60 1.24 -12.02
C PRO A 99 2.42 2.48 -12.90
N VAL A 100 1.22 3.06 -12.96
CA VAL A 100 0.95 4.28 -13.73
C VAL A 100 1.63 5.48 -13.09
N SER A 101 1.54 5.63 -11.77
CA SER A 101 2.18 6.73 -11.04
C SER A 101 3.71 6.63 -11.07
N ALA A 102 4.26 5.41 -11.03
CA ALA A 102 5.69 5.18 -11.15
C ALA A 102 6.26 5.74 -12.47
N ILE A 103 5.63 5.44 -13.60
CA ILE A 103 6.07 5.95 -14.91
C ILE A 103 5.87 7.47 -15.01
N PHE A 104 4.75 7.97 -14.50
CA PHE A 104 4.44 9.40 -14.51
C PHE A 104 5.50 10.22 -13.75
N TRP A 105 5.83 9.81 -12.52
CA TRP A 105 6.83 10.50 -11.71
C TRP A 105 8.27 10.24 -12.21
N GLY A 106 8.57 9.05 -12.76
CA GLY A 106 9.86 8.76 -13.38
C GLY A 106 10.15 9.69 -14.57
N TYR A 107 9.15 9.94 -15.41
CA TYR A 107 9.28 10.91 -16.51
C TYR A 107 9.42 12.35 -15.99
N ILE A 108 8.58 12.78 -15.06
CA ILE A 108 8.52 14.19 -14.63
C ILE A 108 9.71 14.58 -13.74
N LEU A 109 10.04 13.75 -12.74
CA LEU A 109 11.04 14.11 -11.72
C LEU A 109 12.43 13.59 -12.07
N LEU A 110 12.52 12.38 -12.63
CA LEU A 110 13.80 11.75 -12.98
C LEU A 110 14.19 11.99 -14.44
N ASN A 111 13.31 12.61 -15.24
CA ASN A 111 13.53 12.90 -16.65
C ASN A 111 13.84 11.62 -17.47
N GLU A 112 13.26 10.49 -17.06
CA GLU A 112 13.45 9.20 -17.71
C GLU A 112 12.73 9.16 -19.06
N ASN A 113 13.39 8.64 -20.10
CA ASN A 113 12.78 8.59 -21.42
C ASN A 113 11.77 7.42 -21.51
N ILE A 114 10.50 7.72 -21.80
CA ILE A 114 9.45 6.69 -21.90
C ILE A 114 9.63 5.91 -23.20
N SER A 115 10.27 4.74 -23.09
CA SER A 115 10.40 3.80 -24.21
C SER A 115 9.08 3.08 -24.50
N TRP A 116 8.84 2.75 -25.77
CA TRP A 116 7.71 1.92 -26.20
C TRP A 116 7.61 0.58 -25.44
N ARG A 117 8.75 -0.02 -25.09
CA ARG A 117 8.82 -1.25 -24.29
C ARG A 117 8.20 -1.08 -22.90
N LEU A 118 8.37 0.08 -22.30
CA LEU A 118 7.85 0.43 -20.97
C LEU A 118 6.32 0.54 -21.00
N ILE A 119 5.78 1.15 -22.06
CA ILE A 119 4.34 1.25 -22.29
C ILE A 119 3.71 -0.13 -22.48
N ILE A 120 4.34 -1.01 -23.28
CA ILE A 120 3.86 -2.39 -23.45
C ILE A 120 3.83 -3.11 -22.09
N GLY A 121 4.92 -3.01 -21.31
CA GLY A 121 4.98 -3.61 -19.97
C GLY A 121 3.85 -3.13 -19.05
N LEU A 122 3.57 -1.82 -19.06
CA LEU A 122 2.46 -1.24 -18.31
C LEU A 122 1.11 -1.86 -18.70
N VAL A 123 0.84 -1.99 -20.00
CA VAL A 123 -0.41 -2.61 -20.50
C VAL A 123 -0.53 -4.06 -20.03
N PHE A 124 0.55 -4.85 -20.11
CA PHE A 124 0.56 -6.23 -19.64
C PHE A 124 0.25 -6.33 -18.14
N ILE A 125 0.87 -5.49 -17.31
CA ILE A 125 0.63 -5.45 -15.86
C ILE A 125 -0.84 -5.10 -15.58
N LEU A 126 -1.36 -4.03 -16.19
CA LEU A 126 -2.74 -3.61 -15.99
C LEU A 126 -3.74 -4.70 -16.40
N MET A 127 -3.47 -5.42 -17.49
CA MET A 127 -4.30 -6.52 -17.95
C MET A 127 -4.29 -7.71 -16.97
N GLY A 128 -3.12 -8.08 -16.45
CA GLY A 128 -3.02 -9.15 -15.45
C GLY A 128 -3.75 -8.83 -14.14
N VAL A 129 -3.61 -7.60 -13.64
CA VAL A 129 -4.33 -7.17 -12.42
C VAL A 129 -5.83 -7.08 -12.68
N TYR A 130 -6.27 -6.63 -13.86
CA TYR A 130 -7.68 -6.57 -14.24
C TYR A 130 -8.34 -7.96 -14.23
N ILE A 131 -7.67 -8.96 -14.80
CA ILE A 131 -8.15 -10.34 -14.81
C ILE A 131 -8.29 -10.88 -13.38
N THR A 132 -7.27 -10.64 -12.54
CA THR A 132 -7.24 -11.15 -11.15
C THR A 132 -8.25 -10.47 -10.24
N SER A 133 -8.54 -9.19 -10.47
CA SER A 133 -9.47 -8.41 -9.63
C SER A 133 -10.94 -8.63 -9.99
N ARG A 134 -11.24 -9.34 -11.09
CA ARG A 134 -12.61 -9.58 -11.54
C ARG A 134 -13.28 -10.59 -10.60
N LYS A 135 -14.25 -10.13 -9.80
CA LYS A 135 -15.07 -11.02 -8.97
C LYS A 135 -15.90 -11.94 -9.87
N ILE A 136 -15.62 -13.24 -9.84
CA ILE A 136 -16.52 -14.24 -10.41
C ILE A 136 -17.77 -14.24 -9.54
N LYS A 137 -18.85 -13.64 -10.06
CA LYS A 137 -20.17 -13.68 -9.42
C LYS A 137 -20.73 -15.08 -9.67
N LEU A 138 -20.37 -16.04 -8.81
CA LEU A 138 -21.05 -17.34 -8.77
C LEU A 138 -22.46 -17.09 -8.26
N SER A 139 -23.40 -16.83 -9.18
CA SER A 139 -24.83 -16.95 -8.89
C SER A 139 -25.11 -18.43 -8.69
N ILE A 140 -24.94 -18.92 -7.46
CA ILE A 140 -25.48 -20.23 -7.08
C ILE A 140 -26.99 -19.99 -6.93
N PRO A 141 -27.85 -20.56 -7.79
CA PRO A 141 -29.28 -20.50 -7.56
C PRO A 141 -29.58 -21.34 -6.32
N VAL A 142 -29.86 -20.69 -5.19
CA VAL A 142 -30.42 -21.35 -4.02
C VAL A 142 -31.83 -21.75 -4.39
N LYS A 143 -31.98 -22.96 -4.92
CA LYS A 143 -33.26 -23.59 -5.21
C LYS A 143 -33.96 -23.76 -3.85
N GLY A 144 -35.14 -23.15 -3.73
CA GLY A 144 -35.85 -22.95 -2.48
C GLY A 144 -36.00 -24.21 -1.64
N ILE A 145 -35.70 -24.07 -0.35
CA ILE A 145 -36.28 -24.93 0.69
C ILE A 145 -37.65 -24.31 1.03
N GLN A 146 -38.62 -24.56 0.14
CA GLN A 146 -40.03 -24.63 0.51
C GLN A 146 -40.36 -26.11 0.70
N LYS A 147 -40.51 -26.52 1.95
CA LYS A 147 -41.20 -27.71 2.48
C LYS A 147 -41.07 -27.61 3.99
N GLU A 148 -42.10 -27.69 4.83
CA GLU A 148 -43.52 -27.97 4.67
C GLU A 148 -44.16 -27.47 5.99
N SER A 149 -45.43 -27.08 5.90
CA SER A 149 -46.45 -26.86 6.95
C SER A 149 -46.12 -27.26 8.39
#